data_AF-A0A6A6DGK8-F1
#
_entry.id   AF-A0A6A6DGK8-F1
#
_cell.length_a   1.000
_cell.length_b   1.000
_cell.length_c   1.000
_cell.angle_alpha   90.00
_cell.angle_beta   90.00
_cell.angle_gamma   90.00
#
_symmetry.space_group_name_H-M   'P 1'
#
loop_
_entity.id
_entity.type
_entity.pdbx_description
1 polymer ?
#
loop_
_entity_poly.entity_id
_entity_poly.type
_entity_poly.pdbx_seq_one_letter_code
_entity_poly.pdbx_strand_id
1 'polypeptide(L)'
;MYHIWLGDMEKEWKTDAWLTILSIGPIRNRYYEIFKATHFLTALFFDYSIATFILYFLPWGFATFKTYAPHGVRPAILEMLPCGFVKIVVDAGITKWKPGQHVFLRFLIPDMHSLVSHPFTICSLIEPNKNEMVFYVKPHQGFTGQLANIAERKRGGPAKVLFEGPYGGLGFPETINGFDEKTVIAGGSRVGFTFPIIEDVLRQNAVDSSEKSSRLHILLATPSNAVAEWYRSTLHARSLKTAFHTGRPDLPKFIKENTSGTPETSVAIVVCQPSSMLHDVM
;
A
#
# COMPACT_ATOMS: atom_id res chain seq x y z
N MET A 1 -37.32 36.73 17.06
CA MET A 1 -38.45 35.90 16.57
C MET A 1 -38.21 35.70 15.08
N TYR A 2 -37.60 34.57 14.69
CA TYR A 2 -37.29 34.31 13.28
C TYR A 2 -38.56 33.80 12.60
N HIS A 3 -39.06 34.52 11.60
CA HIS A 3 -40.14 34.06 10.74
C HIS A 3 -39.54 33.22 9.63
N ILE A 4 -39.61 31.89 9.77
CA ILE A 4 -39.23 30.95 8.73
C ILE A 4 -40.41 30.91 7.73
N TRP A 5 -40.21 31.39 6.50
CA TRP A 5 -41.24 31.38 5.46
C TRP A 5 -41.32 30.01 4.79
N LEU A 6 -42.52 29.59 4.38
CA LEU A 6 -42.77 28.30 3.72
C LEU A 6 -41.87 28.08 2.48
N GLY A 7 -41.50 29.16 1.79
CA GLY A 7 -40.62 29.13 0.63
C GLY A 7 -39.14 28.88 0.95
N ASP A 8 -38.69 29.23 2.16
CA ASP A 8 -37.32 28.95 2.61
C ASP A 8 -37.20 27.48 3.02
N MET A 9 -38.23 26.94 3.68
CA MET A 9 -38.34 25.51 3.95
C MET A 9 -38.36 24.71 2.64
N GLU A 10 -39.15 25.10 1.63
CA GLU A 10 -39.15 24.36 0.36
C GLU A 10 -37.78 24.32 -0.35
N LYS A 11 -36.94 25.35 -0.19
CA LYS A 11 -35.59 25.37 -0.76
C LYS A 11 -34.65 24.44 -0.01
N GLU A 12 -34.64 24.47 1.32
CA GLU A 12 -33.81 23.59 2.15
C GLU A 12 -34.11 22.10 1.90
N TRP A 13 -35.38 21.73 1.83
CA TRP A 13 -35.79 20.33 1.61
C TRP A 13 -35.40 19.82 0.22
N LYS A 14 -35.46 20.68 -0.81
CA LYS A 14 -35.00 20.34 -2.17
C LYS A 14 -33.49 20.14 -2.21
N THR A 15 -32.72 20.93 -1.44
CA THR A 15 -31.26 20.78 -1.32
C THR A 15 -30.85 19.52 -0.53
N ASP A 16 -31.61 19.08 0.45
CA ASP A 16 -31.30 17.85 1.20
C ASP A 16 -31.70 16.58 0.44
N ALA A 17 -32.79 16.66 -0.32
CA ALA A 17 -33.28 15.55 -1.13
C ALA A 17 -32.28 15.15 -2.24
N TRP A 18 -31.68 16.10 -2.96
CA TRP A 18 -30.73 15.75 -4.04
C TRP A 18 -29.40 15.19 -3.49
N LEU A 19 -28.94 15.64 -2.30
CA LEU A 19 -27.78 15.06 -1.61
C LEU A 19 -28.01 13.60 -1.24
N THR A 20 -29.22 13.30 -0.76
CA THR A 20 -29.63 11.94 -0.42
C THR A 20 -29.69 11.06 -1.67
N ILE A 21 -30.23 11.59 -2.78
CA ILE A 21 -30.31 10.88 -4.07
C ILE A 21 -28.90 10.59 -4.63
N LEU A 22 -27.98 11.54 -4.58
CA LEU A 22 -26.60 11.30 -5.04
C LEU A 22 -25.81 10.36 -4.13
N SER A 23 -26.22 10.21 -2.87
CA SER A 23 -25.63 9.26 -1.93
C SER A 23 -26.05 7.81 -2.18
N ILE A 24 -27.06 7.56 -3.02
CA ILE A 24 -27.53 6.20 -3.36
C ILE A 24 -26.40 5.46 -4.10
N GLY A 25 -26.07 4.25 -3.61
CA GLY A 25 -24.91 3.46 -4.02
C GLY A 25 -24.63 3.36 -5.54
N PRO A 26 -25.63 3.08 -6.40
CA PRO A 26 -25.42 2.99 -7.84
C PRO A 26 -24.98 4.32 -8.48
N ILE A 27 -25.54 5.45 -8.03
CA ILE A 27 -25.23 6.79 -8.56
C ILE A 27 -23.86 7.23 -8.03
N ARG A 28 -23.63 7.07 -6.71
CA ARG A 28 -22.35 7.39 -6.06
C ARG A 28 -21.17 6.65 -6.70
N ASN A 29 -21.33 5.36 -6.99
CA ASN A 29 -20.23 4.57 -7.56
C ASN A 29 -19.94 4.92 -9.02
N ARG A 30 -20.93 5.45 -9.77
CA ARG A 30 -20.78 5.82 -11.19
C ARG A 30 -20.29 7.27 -11.37
N TYR A 31 -20.73 8.18 -10.51
CA TYR A 31 -20.43 9.61 -10.58
C TYR A 31 -19.74 10.10 -9.31
N TYR A 32 -18.80 9.32 -8.81
CA TYR A 32 -18.17 9.56 -7.50
C TYR A 32 -17.52 10.93 -7.37
N GLU A 33 -16.89 11.43 -8.43
CA GLU A 33 -16.25 12.76 -8.44
C GLU A 33 -17.29 13.88 -8.36
N ILE A 34 -18.42 13.74 -9.05
CA ILE A 34 -19.53 14.70 -8.99
C ILE A 34 -20.13 14.65 -7.58
N PHE A 35 -20.45 13.46 -7.08
CA PHE A 35 -20.93 13.25 -5.71
C PHE A 35 -20.05 13.97 -4.68
N LYS A 36 -18.73 13.78 -4.73
CA LYS A 36 -17.78 14.47 -3.85
C LYS A 36 -17.83 15.97 -4.03
N ALA A 37 -17.65 16.45 -5.27
CA ALA A 37 -17.58 17.88 -5.57
C ALA A 37 -18.84 18.59 -5.08
N THR A 38 -20.00 18.01 -5.33
CA THR A 38 -21.27 18.63 -4.98
C THR A 38 -21.56 18.58 -3.47
N HIS A 39 -21.14 17.54 -2.74
CA HIS A 39 -21.20 17.49 -1.27
C HIS A 39 -20.25 18.49 -0.60
N PHE A 40 -19.03 18.66 -1.13
CA PHE A 40 -18.10 19.70 -0.66
C PHE A 40 -18.62 21.11 -0.95
N LEU A 41 -19.23 21.32 -2.12
CA LEU A 41 -19.86 22.59 -2.47
C LEU A 41 -21.04 22.89 -1.55
N THR A 42 -21.95 21.95 -1.29
CA THR A 42 -23.03 22.19 -0.34
C THR A 42 -22.54 22.43 1.07
N ALA A 43 -21.50 21.72 1.53
CA ALA A 43 -20.89 22.01 2.83
C ALA A 43 -20.35 23.46 2.93
N LEU A 44 -19.99 24.07 1.79
CA LEU A 44 -19.59 25.47 1.72
C LEU A 44 -20.78 26.45 1.66
N PHE A 45 -21.95 26.01 1.18
CA PHE A 45 -23.16 26.82 1.04
C PHE A 45 -24.16 26.68 2.20
N PHE A 46 -24.17 25.57 2.93
CA PHE A 46 -25.14 25.31 4.01
C PHE A 46 -24.85 26.02 5.33
N ASP A 47 -23.67 26.63 5.49
CA ASP A 47 -23.37 27.48 6.66
C ASP A 47 -22.65 28.76 6.22
N TYR A 48 -23.35 29.90 6.27
CA TYR A 48 -22.80 31.26 6.08
C TYR A 48 -21.90 31.73 7.23
N SER A 49 -21.35 30.81 8.02
CA SER A 49 -20.43 31.17 9.07
C SER A 49 -19.02 31.17 8.50
N ILE A 50 -18.42 32.36 8.38
CA ILE A 50 -16.95 32.51 8.26
C ILE A 50 -16.24 31.59 9.28
N ALA A 51 -16.87 31.37 10.45
CA ALA A 51 -16.43 30.39 11.43
C ALA A 51 -16.34 28.94 10.90
N THR A 52 -17.30 28.42 10.14
CA THR A 52 -17.24 27.06 9.58
C THR A 52 -16.07 26.93 8.58
N PHE A 53 -15.88 27.94 7.73
CA PHE A 53 -14.74 27.97 6.82
C PHE A 53 -13.40 28.02 7.57
N ILE A 54 -13.28 28.90 8.57
CA ILE A 54 -12.07 29.05 9.40
C ILE A 54 -11.81 27.81 10.26
N LEU A 55 -12.84 27.15 10.80
CA LEU A 55 -12.68 26.01 11.71
C LEU A 55 -12.43 24.70 10.99
N TYR A 56 -12.97 24.51 9.77
CA TYR A 56 -12.89 23.23 9.07
C TYR A 56 -12.06 23.30 7.79
N PHE A 57 -12.31 24.26 6.91
CA PHE A 57 -11.63 24.31 5.60
C PHE A 57 -10.19 24.81 5.71
N LEU A 58 -9.93 25.82 6.55
CA LEU A 58 -8.59 26.39 6.71
C LEU A 58 -7.60 25.37 7.35
N PRO A 59 -7.95 24.66 8.45
CA PRO A 59 -7.08 23.63 9.01
C PRO A 59 -6.95 22.43 8.08
N TRP A 60 -8.02 22.01 7.39
CA TRP A 60 -7.94 20.93 6.40
C TRP A 60 -7.04 21.31 5.21
N GLY A 61 -7.16 22.53 4.70
CA GLY A 61 -6.31 23.06 3.63
C GLY A 61 -4.86 23.19 4.06
N PHE A 62 -4.61 23.70 5.27
CA PHE A 62 -3.26 23.77 5.84
C PHE A 62 -2.66 22.38 6.05
N ALA A 63 -3.43 21.43 6.59
CA ALA A 63 -2.99 20.04 6.76
C ALA A 63 -2.66 19.41 5.39
N THR A 64 -3.53 19.57 4.40
CA THR A 64 -3.31 19.08 3.03
C THR A 64 -2.06 19.70 2.42
N PHE A 65 -1.90 21.02 2.52
CA PHE A 65 -0.72 21.72 2.02
C PHE A 65 0.55 21.22 2.72
N LYS A 66 0.56 21.17 4.05
CA LYS A 66 1.69 20.69 4.84
C LYS A 66 2.07 19.25 4.49
N THR A 67 1.10 18.40 4.20
CA THR A 67 1.33 17.00 3.80
C THR A 67 1.94 16.90 2.40
N TYR A 68 1.39 17.60 1.41
CA TYR A 68 1.80 17.41 0.01
C TYR A 68 2.92 18.35 -0.45
N ALA A 69 3.06 19.54 0.13
CA ALA A 69 4.06 20.54 -0.29
C ALA A 69 5.52 20.05 -0.20
N PRO A 70 5.96 19.29 0.82
CA PRO A 70 7.33 18.81 0.91
C PRO A 70 7.69 17.81 -0.20
N HIS A 71 6.72 17.00 -0.63
CA HIS A 71 6.95 15.96 -1.63
C HIS A 71 6.69 16.46 -3.05
N GLY A 72 5.68 17.32 -3.23
CA GLY A 72 5.24 17.79 -4.54
C GLY A 72 4.69 16.66 -5.42
N VAL A 73 4.43 16.97 -6.68
CA VAL A 73 4.03 15.97 -7.68
C VAL A 73 5.25 15.17 -8.11
N ARG A 74 5.16 13.85 -7.98
CA ARG A 74 6.25 12.93 -8.33
C ARG A 74 5.96 12.15 -9.60
N PRO A 75 6.98 11.94 -10.46
CA PRO A 75 6.85 11.01 -11.56
C PRO A 75 6.71 9.58 -11.03
N ALA A 76 5.88 8.80 -11.68
CA ALA A 76 5.71 7.39 -11.43
C ALA A 76 5.71 6.60 -12.74
N ILE A 77 6.19 5.36 -12.71
CA ILE A 77 6.16 4.43 -13.84
C ILE A 77 5.20 3.31 -13.50
N LEU A 78 4.30 3.01 -14.43
CA LEU A 78 3.29 1.95 -14.29
C LEU A 78 3.58 0.84 -15.29
N GLU A 79 4.04 -0.30 -14.79
CA GLU A 79 4.47 -1.43 -15.60
C GLU A 79 3.59 -2.66 -15.31
N MET A 80 3.10 -3.33 -16.35
CA MET A 80 2.44 -4.63 -16.21
C MET A 80 3.48 -5.75 -16.15
N LEU A 81 3.45 -6.53 -15.08
CA LEU A 81 4.33 -7.69 -14.92
C LEU A 81 3.73 -8.95 -15.59
N PRO A 82 4.57 -9.90 -16.04
CA PRO A 82 4.10 -11.16 -16.64
C PRO A 82 3.19 -12.00 -15.72
N CYS A 83 3.29 -11.84 -14.41
CA CYS A 83 2.43 -12.51 -13.43
C CYS A 83 1.04 -11.87 -13.28
N GLY A 84 0.75 -10.80 -14.02
CA GLY A 84 -0.51 -10.06 -13.99
C GLY A 84 -0.58 -9.00 -12.87
N PHE A 85 0.53 -8.69 -12.20
CA PHE A 85 0.59 -7.60 -11.21
C PHE A 85 0.96 -6.28 -11.89
N VAL A 86 0.49 -5.17 -11.35
CA VAL A 86 0.95 -3.83 -11.69
C VAL A 86 2.11 -3.49 -10.79
N LYS A 87 3.27 -3.21 -11.37
CA LYS A 87 4.42 -2.62 -10.69
C LYS A 87 4.36 -1.12 -10.83
N ILE A 88 4.40 -0.43 -9.69
CA ILE A 88 4.40 1.03 -9.61
C ILE A 88 5.74 1.44 -9.05
N VAL A 89 6.48 2.28 -9.76
CA VAL A 89 7.76 2.83 -9.31
C VAL A 89 7.58 4.33 -9.14
N VAL A 90 7.75 4.85 -7.94
CA VAL A 90 7.60 6.27 -7.62
C VAL A 90 8.95 6.83 -7.16
N ASP A 91 9.36 7.96 -7.73
CA ASP A 91 10.51 8.70 -7.22
C ASP A 91 10.16 9.33 -5.87
N ALA A 92 10.86 8.91 -4.82
CA ALA A 92 10.64 9.37 -3.45
C ALA A 92 11.43 10.65 -3.11
N GLY A 93 12.28 11.15 -4.00
CA GLY A 93 13.10 12.33 -3.77
C GLY A 93 13.98 12.19 -2.52
N ILE A 94 13.71 12.99 -1.50
CA ILE A 94 14.46 12.99 -0.23
C ILE A 94 13.78 12.18 0.88
N THR A 95 12.62 11.58 0.61
CA THR A 95 11.82 10.87 1.61
C THR A 95 12.48 9.55 1.98
N LYS A 96 12.60 9.30 3.28
CA LYS A 96 13.12 8.04 3.83
C LYS A 96 11.98 7.19 4.37
N TRP A 97 12.03 5.88 4.19
CA TRP A 97 11.11 4.90 4.76
C TRP A 97 11.85 3.69 5.34
N LYS A 98 11.17 2.95 6.21
CA LYS A 98 11.62 1.67 6.80
C LYS A 98 10.82 0.49 6.21
N PRO A 99 11.34 -0.75 6.29
CA PRO A 99 10.58 -1.94 5.90
C PRO A 99 9.20 -2.01 6.57
N GLY A 100 8.20 -2.41 5.79
CA GLY A 100 6.82 -2.59 6.23
C GLY A 100 5.99 -1.31 6.36
N GLN A 101 6.54 -0.15 5.98
CA GLN A 101 5.76 1.09 5.88
C GLN A 101 4.88 1.11 4.63
N HIS A 102 3.83 1.92 4.68
CA HIS A 102 2.94 2.17 3.55
C HIS A 102 2.77 3.68 3.33
N VAL A 103 2.39 4.05 2.11
CA VAL A 103 2.05 5.43 1.73
C VAL A 103 0.67 5.45 1.10
N PHE A 104 0.01 6.59 1.17
CA PHE A 104 -1.20 6.85 0.42
C PHE A 104 -0.83 7.49 -0.91
N LEU A 105 -1.07 6.79 -2.02
CA LEU A 105 -0.84 7.29 -3.37
C LEU A 105 -2.12 7.85 -3.96
N ARG A 106 -2.02 9.04 -4.52
CA ARG A 106 -3.05 9.70 -5.32
C ARG A 106 -2.52 9.83 -6.75
N PHE A 107 -3.21 9.20 -7.69
CA PHE A 107 -2.82 9.20 -9.09
C PHE A 107 -3.45 10.39 -9.80
N LEU A 108 -2.62 11.21 -10.44
CA LEU A 108 -3.04 12.35 -11.26
C LEU A 108 -3.11 11.89 -12.72
N ILE A 109 -4.04 10.98 -13.01
CA ILE A 109 -4.23 10.40 -14.34
C ILE A 109 -5.61 10.81 -14.85
N PRO A 110 -5.69 11.46 -16.04
CA PRO A 110 -6.98 11.76 -16.65
C PRO A 110 -7.87 10.51 -16.74
N ASP A 111 -9.18 10.68 -16.51
CA ASP A 111 -10.21 9.62 -16.57
C ASP A 111 -10.13 8.54 -15.46
N MET A 112 -9.26 8.70 -14.47
CA MET A 112 -9.30 7.93 -13.21
C MET A 112 -9.88 8.78 -12.08
N HIS A 113 -10.40 8.11 -11.04
CA HIS A 113 -10.79 8.70 -9.75
C HIS A 113 -9.60 9.36 -9.02
N SER A 114 -9.11 10.46 -9.56
CA SER A 114 -7.86 11.13 -9.18
C SER A 114 -7.96 11.88 -7.86
N LEU A 115 -9.17 11.99 -7.29
CA LEU A 115 -9.39 12.65 -5.99
C LEU A 115 -9.38 11.68 -4.80
N VAL A 116 -9.03 10.41 -5.01
CA VAL A 116 -8.91 9.40 -3.94
C VAL A 116 -7.44 9.06 -3.73
N SER A 117 -7.02 9.08 -2.46
CA SER A 117 -5.73 8.54 -2.04
C SER A 117 -5.92 7.08 -1.62
N HIS A 118 -5.07 6.18 -2.11
CA HIS A 118 -5.16 4.74 -1.86
C HIS A 118 -3.91 4.24 -1.12
N PRO A 119 -4.04 3.41 -0.07
CA PRO A 119 -2.89 2.92 0.68
C PRO A 119 -2.16 1.83 -0.11
N PHE A 120 -0.84 1.95 -0.22
CA PHE A 120 0.05 0.95 -0.78
C PHE A 120 1.28 0.75 0.09
N THR A 121 1.59 -0.51 0.36
CA THR A 121 2.78 -0.92 1.10
C THR A 121 4.03 -0.80 0.24
N ILE A 122 5.06 -0.14 0.76
CA ILE A 122 6.33 0.00 0.08
C ILE A 122 7.01 -1.37 0.07
N CYS A 123 7.35 -1.86 -1.12
CA CYS A 123 7.94 -3.18 -1.37
C CYS A 123 9.44 -3.10 -1.73
N SER A 124 10.05 -1.91 -1.61
CA SER A 124 11.49 -1.68 -1.79
C SER A 124 12.14 -1.15 -0.52
N LEU A 125 13.46 -1.28 -0.42
CA LEU A 125 14.27 -0.63 0.60
C LEU A 125 14.98 0.59 0.01
N ILE A 126 15.32 1.59 0.84
CA ILE A 126 16.07 2.77 0.40
C ILE A 126 17.42 2.32 -0.18
N GLU A 127 17.77 2.75 -1.38
CA GLU A 127 19.10 2.56 -1.94
C GLU A 127 19.90 3.88 -1.94
N PRO A 128 21.22 3.86 -1.68
CA PRO A 128 22.04 5.07 -1.63
C PRO A 128 22.02 5.87 -2.94
N ASN A 129 21.91 5.17 -4.07
CA ASN A 129 22.03 5.75 -5.41
C ASN A 129 20.67 6.03 -6.07
N LYS A 130 19.58 5.45 -5.55
CA LYS A 130 18.26 5.50 -6.18
C LYS A 130 17.14 5.43 -5.15
N ASN A 131 16.50 6.57 -4.88
CA ASN A 131 15.43 6.64 -3.89
C ASN A 131 14.06 6.38 -4.53
N GLU A 132 13.80 5.13 -4.90
CA GLU A 132 12.54 4.71 -5.55
C GLU A 132 11.68 3.83 -4.64
N MET A 133 10.43 4.22 -4.46
CA MET A 133 9.42 3.38 -3.83
C MET A 133 8.79 2.47 -4.89
N VAL A 134 8.91 1.16 -4.69
CA VAL A 134 8.32 0.15 -5.57
C VAL A 134 7.09 -0.46 -4.88
N PHE A 135 6.01 -0.62 -5.63
CA PHE A 135 4.77 -1.23 -5.17
C PHE A 135 4.34 -2.33 -6.15
N TYR A 136 3.90 -3.46 -5.62
CA TYR A 136 3.31 -4.54 -6.41
C TYR A 136 1.82 -4.65 -6.09
N VAL A 137 0.98 -4.40 -7.08
CA VAL A 137 -0.47 -4.32 -6.92
C VAL A 137 -1.13 -5.41 -7.75
N LYS A 138 -1.87 -6.31 -7.10
CA LYS A 138 -2.72 -7.25 -7.80
C LYS A 138 -3.98 -6.53 -8.31
N PRO A 139 -4.29 -6.57 -9.61
CA PRO A 139 -5.52 -6.00 -10.15
C PRO A 139 -6.75 -6.71 -9.57
N HIS A 140 -7.74 -5.91 -9.18
CA HIS A 140 -9.07 -6.34 -8.78
C HIS A 140 -10.10 -5.47 -9.52
N GLN A 141 -11.40 -5.77 -9.38
CA GLN A 141 -12.44 -4.92 -9.94
C GLN A 141 -12.40 -3.50 -9.34
N GLY A 142 -12.68 -2.47 -10.15
CA GLY A 142 -12.63 -1.07 -9.74
C GLY A 142 -11.27 -0.41 -10.00
N PHE A 143 -10.77 0.35 -9.02
CA PHE A 143 -9.61 1.23 -9.16
C PHE A 143 -8.33 0.50 -9.64
N THR A 144 -7.95 -0.61 -9.00
CA THR A 144 -6.71 -1.32 -9.35
C THR A 144 -6.80 -2.02 -10.71
N GLY A 145 -8.01 -2.41 -11.15
CA GLY A 145 -8.25 -2.91 -12.50
C GLY A 145 -8.16 -1.81 -13.54
N GLN A 146 -8.68 -0.61 -13.26
CA GLN A 146 -8.46 0.56 -14.12
C GLN A 146 -6.97 0.92 -14.22
N LEU A 147 -6.26 0.86 -13.09
CA LEU A 147 -4.82 1.10 -13.06
C LEU A 147 -4.05 0.10 -13.93
N ALA A 148 -4.44 -1.18 -13.88
CA ALA A 148 -3.86 -2.23 -14.73
C ALA A 148 -4.11 -1.97 -16.23
N ASN A 149 -5.34 -1.63 -16.60
CA ASN A 149 -5.68 -1.28 -17.98
C ASN A 149 -4.85 -0.10 -18.49
N ILE A 150 -4.57 0.89 -17.63
CA ILE A 150 -3.75 2.05 -17.99
C ILE A 150 -2.28 1.67 -18.13
N ALA A 151 -1.74 0.87 -17.21
CA ALA A 151 -0.38 0.37 -17.29
C ALA A 151 -0.16 -0.44 -18.58
N GLU A 152 -1.13 -1.26 -18.97
CA GLU A 152 -1.12 -2.04 -20.21
C GLU A 152 -1.17 -1.14 -21.45
N ARG A 153 -2.12 -0.20 -21.52
CA ARG A 153 -2.25 0.74 -22.65
C ARG A 153 -1.01 1.61 -22.83
N LYS A 154 -0.43 2.08 -21.73
CA LYS A 154 0.76 2.94 -21.74
C LYS A 154 2.07 2.17 -21.92
N ARG A 155 2.05 0.83 -21.88
CA ARG A 155 3.23 -0.04 -22.02
C ARG A 155 4.42 0.38 -21.15
N GLY A 156 4.19 0.62 -19.86
CA GLY A 156 5.24 1.15 -18.97
C GLY A 156 5.34 2.68 -18.95
N GLY A 157 4.35 3.39 -19.48
CA GLY A 157 4.44 4.85 -19.62
C GLY A 157 4.30 5.63 -18.31
N PRO A 158 4.68 6.92 -18.33
CA PRO A 158 4.71 7.75 -17.13
C PRO A 158 3.31 8.09 -16.60
N ALA A 159 3.25 8.23 -15.29
CA ALA A 159 2.16 8.76 -14.51
C ALA A 159 2.68 9.83 -13.55
N LYS A 160 1.78 10.66 -13.04
CA LYS A 160 2.06 11.63 -11.98
C LYS A 160 1.31 11.21 -10.74
N VAL A 161 1.98 11.24 -9.59
CA VAL A 161 1.38 10.89 -8.31
C VAL A 161 1.68 11.95 -7.28
N LEU A 162 0.74 12.11 -6.36
CA LEU A 162 1.00 12.71 -5.06
C LEU A 162 1.05 11.57 -4.05
N PHE A 163 1.96 11.63 -3.10
CA PHE A 163 1.97 10.66 -2.01
C PHE A 163 1.99 11.35 -0.66
N GLU A 164 1.47 10.63 0.31
CA GLU A 164 1.36 11.04 1.70
C GLU A 164 1.91 9.88 2.56
N GLY A 165 2.84 10.18 3.46
CA GLY A 165 3.53 9.21 4.32
C GLY A 165 5.05 9.41 4.36
N PRO A 166 5.82 8.39 4.76
CA PRO A 166 5.40 7.02 5.07
C PRO A 166 4.69 6.86 6.42
N TYR A 167 3.79 5.88 6.50
CA TYR A 167 3.04 5.52 7.72
C TYR A 167 3.27 4.08 8.15
N GLY A 168 2.99 3.85 9.43
CA GLY A 168 3.15 2.56 10.07
C GLY A 168 4.60 2.11 10.03
N GLY A 169 4.80 0.87 9.61
CA GLY A 169 6.07 0.17 9.73
C GLY A 169 5.96 -0.91 10.78
N LEU A 170 6.80 -1.92 10.63
CA LEU A 170 7.11 -2.76 11.78
C LEU A 170 7.79 -1.80 12.76
N GLY A 171 7.27 -1.58 13.97
CA GLY A 171 7.99 -0.87 15.04
C GLY A 171 9.20 -1.67 15.55
N PHE A 172 9.53 -2.76 14.85
CA PHE A 172 10.39 -3.85 15.23
C PHE A 172 11.46 -4.23 14.17
N PRO A 173 11.86 -3.45 13.15
CA PRO A 173 12.87 -3.94 12.19
C PRO A 173 14.20 -4.13 12.94
N GLU A 174 14.54 -3.17 13.81
CA GLU A 174 15.63 -3.25 14.80
C GLU A 174 15.47 -4.46 15.74
N THR A 175 14.23 -4.88 16.04
CA THR A 175 13.94 -6.07 16.86
C THR A 175 14.15 -7.36 16.07
N ILE A 176 13.64 -7.48 14.83
CA ILE A 176 13.84 -8.66 13.96
C ILE A 176 15.34 -8.92 13.76
N ASN A 177 16.09 -7.85 13.54
CA ASN A 177 17.52 -7.90 13.32
C ASN A 177 18.28 -8.52 14.49
N GLY A 178 17.83 -8.30 15.72
CA GLY A 178 18.41 -8.86 16.94
C GLY A 178 18.20 -10.37 17.13
N PHE A 179 17.42 -11.04 16.28
CA PHE A 179 17.21 -12.50 16.39
C PHE A 179 18.22 -13.30 15.57
N ASP A 180 18.64 -14.45 16.11
CA ASP A 180 19.62 -15.34 15.47
C ASP A 180 19.01 -16.04 14.25
N GLU A 181 17.75 -16.46 14.34
CA GLU A 181 17.01 -17.10 13.27
C GLU A 181 15.77 -16.27 12.90
N LYS A 182 15.53 -16.12 11.60
CA LYS A 182 14.46 -15.29 11.04
C LYS A 182 13.68 -16.12 10.03
N THR A 183 12.39 -16.29 10.26
CA THR A 183 11.49 -17.04 9.39
C THR A 183 10.45 -16.11 8.79
N VAL A 184 10.40 -16.01 7.46
CA VAL A 184 9.49 -15.16 6.70
C VAL A 184 8.50 -16.03 5.94
N ILE A 185 7.23 -15.95 6.30
CA ILE A 185 6.14 -16.73 5.70
C ILE A 185 5.15 -15.75 5.05
N ALA A 186 4.97 -15.82 3.74
CA ALA A 186 4.02 -14.97 3.04
C ALA A 186 3.22 -15.66 1.95
N GLY A 187 2.02 -15.13 1.69
CA GLY A 187 1.08 -15.71 0.74
C GLY A 187 0.36 -14.68 -0.13
N GLY A 188 0.15 -15.05 -1.40
CA GLY A 188 -0.69 -14.30 -2.33
C GLY A 188 -0.14 -12.93 -2.74
N SER A 189 -1.01 -11.93 -2.90
CA SER A 189 -0.59 -10.60 -3.37
C SER A 189 0.25 -9.80 -2.38
N ARG A 190 0.30 -10.23 -1.11
CA ARG A 190 0.97 -9.50 -0.02
C ARG A 190 2.45 -9.84 0.14
N VAL A 191 3.00 -10.74 -0.68
CA VAL A 191 4.43 -11.08 -0.69
C VAL A 191 5.33 -9.86 -0.95
N GLY A 192 4.83 -8.83 -1.63
CA GLY A 192 5.57 -7.58 -1.81
C GLY A 192 6.04 -6.95 -0.48
N PHE A 193 5.25 -7.08 0.59
CA PHE A 193 5.60 -6.58 1.93
C PHE A 193 6.85 -7.25 2.51
N THR A 194 7.11 -8.52 2.16
CA THR A 194 8.25 -9.26 2.73
C THR A 194 9.57 -8.97 2.04
N PHE A 195 9.56 -8.48 0.81
CA PHE A 195 10.80 -8.15 0.09
C PHE A 195 11.70 -7.13 0.79
N PRO A 196 11.21 -5.97 1.28
CA PRO A 196 12.08 -5.04 2.00
C PRO A 196 12.61 -5.62 3.31
N ILE A 197 11.90 -6.56 3.94
CA ILE A 197 12.36 -7.26 5.15
C ILE A 197 13.50 -8.22 4.81
N ILE A 198 13.31 -9.03 3.75
CA ILE A 198 14.32 -9.96 3.25
C ILE A 198 15.58 -9.18 2.84
N GLU A 199 15.44 -8.08 2.10
CA GLU A 199 16.55 -7.23 1.69
C GLU A 199 17.28 -6.59 2.87
N ASP A 200 16.56 -6.14 3.90
CA ASP A 200 17.16 -5.54 5.09
C ASP A 200 18.03 -6.54 5.85
N VAL A 201 17.53 -7.77 6.04
CA VAL A 201 18.28 -8.88 6.65
C VAL A 201 19.51 -9.25 5.83
N LEU A 202 19.37 -9.33 4.50
CA LEU A 202 20.51 -9.61 3.62
C LEU A 202 21.57 -8.53 3.65
N ARG A 203 21.18 -7.25 3.71
CA ARG A 203 22.15 -6.14 3.84
C ARG A 203 22.90 -6.20 5.16
N GLN A 204 22.23 -6.54 6.26
CA GLN A 204 22.90 -6.66 7.56
C GLN A 204 23.86 -7.83 7.60
N ASN A 205 23.44 -9.01 7.12
CA ASN A 205 24.32 -10.17 7.02
C ASN A 205 25.55 -9.91 6.13
N ALA A 206 25.47 -8.96 5.18
CA ALA A 206 26.61 -8.55 4.37
C ALA A 206 27.56 -7.56 5.07
N VAL A 207 27.06 -6.82 6.08
CA VAL A 207 27.85 -5.89 6.90
C VAL A 207 28.46 -6.58 8.11
N ASP A 208 27.72 -7.52 8.72
CA ASP A 208 28.18 -8.29 9.87
C ASP A 208 29.25 -9.31 9.44
N SER A 209 30.29 -9.45 10.27
CA SER A 209 31.27 -10.53 10.13
C SER A 209 30.58 -11.89 10.29
N SER A 210 31.12 -12.93 9.63
CA SER A 210 30.51 -14.28 9.51
C SER A 210 30.01 -14.90 10.81
N GLU A 211 30.50 -14.47 11.98
CA GLU A 211 30.08 -14.99 13.29
C GLU A 211 28.73 -14.44 13.79
N LYS A 212 28.23 -13.33 13.25
CA LYS A 212 26.93 -12.72 13.60
C LYS A 212 25.85 -12.84 12.52
N SER A 213 26.13 -13.52 11.40
CA SER A 213 25.15 -13.65 10.32
C SER A 213 23.95 -14.49 10.77
N SER A 214 22.79 -13.86 10.77
CA SER A 214 21.53 -14.52 11.11
C SER A 214 21.03 -15.46 10.00
N ARG A 215 20.38 -16.56 10.38
CA ARG A 215 19.77 -17.49 9.41
C ARG A 215 18.43 -16.96 8.95
N LEU A 216 18.18 -17.00 7.63
CA LEU A 216 16.95 -16.53 7.02
C LEU A 216 16.23 -17.69 6.30
N HIS A 217 15.06 -18.06 6.80
CA HIS A 217 14.16 -19.06 6.22
C HIS A 217 12.99 -18.34 5.54
N ILE A 218 12.69 -18.69 4.29
CA ILE A 218 11.65 -18.01 3.50
C ILE A 218 10.69 -19.05 2.94
N LEU A 219 9.39 -18.88 3.20
CA LEU A 219 8.32 -19.67 2.62
C LEU A 219 7.30 -18.75 1.96
N LEU A 220 7.22 -18.82 0.63
CA LEU A 220 6.25 -18.07 -0.17
C LEU A 220 5.23 -19.02 -0.81
N ALA A 221 3.95 -18.76 -0.57
CA ALA A 221 2.86 -19.58 -1.10
C ALA A 221 1.96 -18.79 -2.06
N THR A 222 1.64 -19.38 -3.21
CA THR A 222 0.70 -18.78 -4.18
C THR A 222 -0.04 -19.86 -4.96
N PRO A 223 -1.34 -19.65 -5.29
CA PRO A 223 -2.09 -20.58 -6.13
C PRO A 223 -1.78 -20.42 -7.63
N SER A 224 -1.01 -19.41 -8.04
CA SER A 224 -0.73 -19.12 -9.46
C SER A 224 0.73 -19.43 -9.81
N ASN A 225 0.92 -20.30 -10.82
CA ASN A 225 2.25 -20.64 -11.35
C ASN A 225 2.99 -19.41 -11.89
N ALA A 226 2.29 -18.47 -12.55
CA ALA A 226 2.90 -17.25 -13.06
C ALA A 226 3.43 -16.35 -11.94
N VAL A 227 2.72 -16.29 -10.81
CA VAL A 227 3.17 -15.55 -9.62
C VAL A 227 4.32 -16.28 -8.93
N ALA A 228 4.30 -17.61 -8.88
CA ALA A 228 5.37 -18.42 -8.31
C ALA A 228 6.69 -18.22 -9.08
N GLU A 229 6.61 -18.19 -10.42
CA GLU A 229 7.75 -17.91 -11.28
C GLU A 229 8.28 -16.48 -11.09
N TRP A 230 7.39 -15.50 -10.92
CA TRP A 230 7.78 -14.14 -10.58
C TRP A 230 8.47 -14.04 -9.21
N TYR A 231 8.01 -14.79 -8.19
CA TYR A 231 8.73 -14.86 -6.92
C TYR A 231 10.14 -15.40 -7.12
N ARG A 232 10.29 -16.47 -7.90
CA ARG A 232 11.61 -17.05 -8.19
C ARG A 232 12.53 -16.03 -8.84
N SER A 233 12.10 -15.36 -9.91
CA SER A 233 12.96 -14.40 -10.60
C SER A 233 13.35 -13.24 -9.69
N THR A 234 12.42 -12.78 -8.83
CA THR A 234 12.64 -11.70 -7.86
C THR A 234 13.63 -12.10 -6.77
N LEU A 235 13.53 -13.31 -6.21
CA LEU A 235 14.45 -13.83 -5.20
C LEU A 235 15.83 -14.17 -5.80
N HIS A 236 15.85 -14.73 -7.01
CA HIS A 236 17.10 -15.03 -7.72
C HIS A 236 17.89 -13.75 -8.05
N ALA A 237 17.21 -12.66 -8.41
CA ALA A 237 17.83 -11.35 -8.58
C ALA A 237 18.48 -10.79 -7.28
N ARG A 238 18.15 -11.36 -6.12
CA ARG A 238 18.73 -11.05 -4.80
C ARG A 238 19.73 -12.12 -4.34
N SER A 239 20.20 -12.98 -5.25
CA SER A 239 21.15 -14.07 -4.98
C SER A 239 20.64 -15.13 -3.99
N LEU A 240 19.32 -15.24 -3.79
CA LEU A 240 18.72 -16.27 -2.97
C LEU A 240 18.47 -17.55 -3.78
N LYS A 241 18.90 -18.69 -3.24
CA LYS A 241 18.54 -20.00 -3.78
C LYS A 241 17.07 -20.30 -3.49
N THR A 242 16.37 -20.83 -4.47
CA THR A 242 14.92 -21.13 -4.36
C THR A 242 14.64 -22.57 -4.76
N ALA A 243 13.64 -23.17 -4.14
CA ALA A 243 13.14 -24.51 -4.45
C ALA A 243 11.62 -24.47 -4.59
N PHE A 244 11.09 -25.13 -5.62
CA PHE A 244 9.65 -25.22 -5.85
C PHE A 244 9.05 -26.49 -5.27
N HIS A 245 7.91 -26.32 -4.61
CA HIS A 245 7.12 -27.41 -4.08
C HIS A 245 5.67 -27.21 -4.50
N THR A 246 5.03 -28.29 -4.93
CA THR A 246 3.61 -28.29 -5.29
C THR A 246 2.77 -28.81 -4.12
N GLY A 247 1.65 -28.16 -3.84
CA GLY A 247 0.73 -28.54 -2.76
C GLY A 247 0.62 -27.47 -1.68
N ARG A 248 -0.25 -27.72 -0.70
CA ARG A 248 -0.37 -26.84 0.47
C ARG A 248 0.88 -27.03 1.34
N PRO A 249 1.61 -25.96 1.70
CA PRO A 249 2.75 -26.08 2.59
C PRO A 249 2.30 -26.48 3.99
N ASP A 250 3.04 -27.39 4.61
CA ASP A 250 2.87 -27.75 6.02
C ASP A 250 3.61 -26.72 6.89
N LEU A 251 2.91 -25.65 7.27
CA LEU A 251 3.49 -24.55 8.04
C LEU A 251 3.92 -24.98 9.44
N PRO A 252 3.15 -25.77 10.21
CA PRO A 252 3.60 -26.25 11.52
C PRO A 252 4.89 -27.04 11.45
N LYS A 253 5.02 -27.94 10.46
CA LYS A 253 6.25 -28.70 10.24
C LYS A 253 7.41 -27.79 9.86
N PHE A 254 7.20 -26.86 8.91
CA PHE A 254 8.23 -25.92 8.48
C PHE A 254 8.69 -25.02 9.63
N ILE A 255 7.78 -24.49 10.43
CA ILE A 255 8.11 -23.68 11.60
C ILE A 255 8.93 -24.53 12.56
N LYS A 256 8.44 -25.71 12.94
CA LYS A 256 9.12 -26.61 13.89
C LYS A 256 10.55 -26.96 13.44
N GLU A 257 10.74 -27.32 12.18
CA GLU A 257 12.05 -27.67 11.62
C GLU A 257 13.04 -26.48 11.62
N ASN A 258 12.54 -25.26 11.47
CA ASN A 258 13.34 -24.03 11.41
C ASN A 258 13.26 -23.17 12.69
N THR A 259 12.71 -23.72 13.78
CA THR A 259 12.71 -23.10 15.13
C THR A 259 13.22 -24.05 16.20
N SER A 260 13.42 -25.35 15.91
CA SER A 260 13.95 -26.33 16.85
C SER A 260 15.46 -26.22 17.09
N GLY A 261 16.04 -25.03 16.89
CA GLY A 261 17.44 -24.74 17.19
C GLY A 261 17.77 -24.88 18.68
N THR A 262 19.06 -24.74 19.00
CA THR A 262 19.58 -24.80 20.37
C THR A 262 18.79 -23.91 21.34
N PRO A 263 18.58 -24.31 22.61
CA PRO A 263 17.71 -23.60 23.57
C PRO A 263 18.00 -22.10 23.79
N GLU A 264 19.17 -21.62 23.38
CA GLU A 264 19.64 -20.23 23.53
C GLU A 264 19.43 -19.37 22.28
N THR A 265 18.93 -19.93 21.16
CA THR A 265 18.70 -19.17 19.93
C THR A 265 17.37 -18.43 19.96
N SER A 266 17.44 -17.14 19.66
CA SER A 266 16.27 -16.28 19.54
C SER A 266 15.70 -16.38 18.12
N VAL A 267 14.39 -16.61 17.98
CA VAL A 267 13.72 -16.74 16.67
C VAL A 267 12.66 -15.68 16.44
N ALA A 268 12.70 -15.02 15.27
CA ALA A 268 11.66 -14.13 14.78
C ALA A 268 10.85 -14.79 13.65
N ILE A 269 9.52 -14.82 13.76
CA ILE A 269 8.63 -15.31 12.70
C ILE A 269 7.78 -14.14 12.18
N VAL A 270 7.94 -13.81 10.90
CA VAL A 270 7.20 -12.75 10.20
C VAL A 270 6.19 -13.38 9.25
N VAL A 271 4.92 -13.04 9.43
CA VAL A 271 3.80 -13.74 8.80
C VAL A 271 2.92 -12.74 8.06
N CYS A 272 2.83 -12.84 6.73
CA CYS A 272 1.98 -11.96 5.92
C CYS A 272 1.14 -12.78 4.92
N GLN A 273 -0.07 -13.16 5.32
CA GLN A 273 -0.84 -14.19 4.60
C GLN A 273 -2.36 -13.92 4.65
N PRO A 274 -3.14 -14.56 3.76
CA PRO A 274 -4.60 -14.55 3.86
C PRO A 274 -5.06 -15.25 5.15
N SER A 275 -6.23 -14.85 5.66
CA SER A 275 -6.79 -15.34 6.93
C SER A 275 -6.88 -16.86 7.03
N SER A 276 -7.04 -17.56 5.90
CA SER A 276 -7.10 -19.03 5.82
C SER A 276 -5.79 -19.75 6.20
N MET A 277 -4.65 -19.05 6.19
CA MET A 277 -3.37 -19.61 6.60
C MET A 277 -3.00 -19.24 8.05
N LEU A 278 -3.68 -18.26 8.66
CA LEU A 278 -3.37 -17.82 10.04
C LEU A 278 -3.52 -18.95 11.07
N HIS A 279 -4.49 -19.85 10.88
CA HIS A 279 -4.70 -21.00 11.76
C HIS A 279 -3.60 -22.05 11.67
N ASP A 280 -2.81 -22.06 10.59
CA ASP A 280 -1.74 -23.03 10.40
C ASP A 280 -0.40 -22.54 11.01
N VAL A 281 -0.34 -21.27 11.44
CA VAL A 281 0.89 -20.63 11.96
C VAL A 281 0.86 -20.44 13.48
N MET A 282 -0.32 -20.22 14.06
CA MET A 282 -0.53 -20.09 15.52
C MET A 282 -0.63 -21.46 16.18
#